data_AF-A0A940DE00-F1
#
_entry.id   AF-A0A940DE00-F1
#
_cell.length_a   1.000
_cell.length_b   1.000
_cell.length_c   1.000
_cell.angle_alpha   90.00
_cell.angle_beta   90.00
_cell.angle_gamma   90.00
#
_symmetry.space_group_name_H-M   'P 1'
#
loop_
_entity.id
_entity.type
_entity.pdbx_description
1 polymer ?
#
loop_
_entity_poly.entity_id
_entity_poly.type
_entity_poly.pdbx_seq_one_letter_code
_entity_poly.pdbx_strand_id
1 'polypeptide(L)'
;MLNGIKIFSSDNVWRQILSEFGAEVLDAPDVVGVDFDALEIPQPATAMEIKTAIQNAIDGNIHELHKILGRTVQLPVTQAQIVLLLKKTGGMPASDLRTAMGYSPNATTHTVDTAIYQLRKRFGRNFIINDGGVYKLGGL
;
A
#
# COMPACT_ATOMS: atom_id res chain seq x y z
N MET A 1 15.84 1.18 5.12
CA MET A 1 16.94 1.58 4.24
C MET A 1 16.56 1.21 2.83
N LEU A 2 16.66 2.16 1.90
CA LEU A 2 16.20 2.06 0.50
C LEU A 2 17.30 1.55 -0.45
N ASN A 3 18.29 0.83 0.09
CA ASN A 3 19.46 0.37 -0.66
C ASN A 3 19.05 -0.49 -1.87
N GLY A 4 19.56 -0.13 -3.05
CA GLY A 4 19.28 -0.85 -4.30
C GLY A 4 18.00 -0.40 -5.03
N ILE A 5 17.31 0.62 -4.53
CA ILE A 5 16.17 1.23 -5.22
C ILE A 5 16.66 2.45 -6.01
N LYS A 6 16.33 2.48 -7.30
CA LYS A 6 16.55 3.62 -8.19
C LYS A 6 15.32 4.53 -8.19
N ILE A 7 15.46 5.79 -7.83
CA ILE A 7 14.35 6.75 -7.70
C ILE A 7 14.64 8.01 -8.49
N PHE A 8 13.66 8.50 -9.24
CA PHE A 8 13.69 9.82 -9.87
C PHE A 8 12.83 10.80 -9.07
N SER A 9 13.30 12.04 -8.91
CA SER A 9 12.55 13.16 -8.31
C SER A 9 13.08 14.46 -8.90
N SER A 10 12.19 15.33 -9.37
CA SER A 10 12.55 16.66 -9.88
C SER A 10 12.85 17.68 -8.78
N ASP A 11 12.37 17.43 -7.55
CA ASP A 11 12.62 18.28 -6.39
C ASP A 11 13.96 17.94 -5.69
N ASN A 12 14.85 18.93 -5.59
CA ASN A 12 16.18 18.80 -4.99
C ASN A 12 16.15 18.46 -3.49
N VAL A 13 15.14 18.89 -2.75
CA VAL A 13 14.98 18.56 -1.32
C VAL A 13 14.67 17.07 -1.17
N TRP A 14 13.78 16.54 -2.01
CA TRP A 14 13.45 15.12 -2.03
C TRP A 14 14.64 14.26 -2.45
N ARG A 15 15.40 14.70 -3.45
CA ARG A 15 16.64 14.03 -3.87
C ARG A 15 17.63 13.87 -2.70
N GLN A 16 17.81 14.92 -1.92
CA GLN A 16 18.70 14.88 -0.75
C GLN A 16 18.20 13.89 0.32
N ILE A 17 16.93 14.01 0.72
CA ILE A 17 16.32 13.14 1.75
C ILE A 17 16.40 11.67 1.33
N LEU A 18 16.07 11.35 0.08
CA LEU A 18 16.07 9.97 -0.43
C LEU A 18 17.48 9.38 -0.49
N SER A 19 18.47 10.18 -0.88
CA SER A 19 19.89 9.78 -0.84
C SER A 19 20.35 9.48 0.59
N GLU A 20 19.93 10.27 1.58
CA GLU A 20 20.23 10.04 3.00
C GLU A 20 19.60 8.72 3.52
N PHE A 21 18.48 8.29 2.94
CA PHE A 21 17.85 6.99 3.22
C PHE A 21 18.47 5.79 2.45
N GLY A 22 19.48 6.04 1.60
CA GLY A 22 20.24 5.02 0.86
C GLY A 22 19.69 4.68 -0.53
N ALA A 23 18.81 5.50 -1.11
CA ALA A 23 18.35 5.32 -2.49
C ALA A 23 19.38 5.85 -3.51
N GLU A 24 19.40 5.26 -4.70
CA GLU A 24 20.15 5.79 -5.85
C GLU A 24 19.24 6.77 -6.60
N VAL A 25 19.58 8.07 -6.58
CA VAL A 25 18.78 9.12 -7.23
C VAL A 25 19.19 9.25 -8.69
N LEU A 26 18.23 9.12 -9.60
CA LEU A 26 18.45 9.23 -11.04
C LEU A 26 18.18 10.65 -11.55
N ASP A 27 18.90 11.05 -12.61
CA ASP A 27 18.68 12.32 -13.32
C ASP A 27 17.58 12.22 -14.39
N ALA A 28 17.33 11.01 -14.91
CA ALA A 28 16.25 10.70 -15.82
C ALA A 28 15.84 9.22 -15.63
N PRO A 29 14.54 8.89 -15.53
CA PRO A 29 14.12 7.52 -15.29
C PRO A 29 14.27 6.66 -16.55
N ASP A 30 15.15 5.67 -16.49
CA ASP A 30 15.03 4.44 -17.26
C ASP A 30 13.82 3.62 -16.74
N VAL A 31 13.27 2.73 -17.57
CA VAL A 31 11.99 1.99 -17.34
C VAL A 31 11.97 1.16 -16.03
N VAL A 32 13.08 1.10 -15.29
CA VAL A 32 13.29 0.30 -14.07
C VAL A 32 13.42 1.17 -12.80
N GLY A 33 13.08 2.47 -12.87
CA GLY A 33 13.09 3.39 -11.71
C GLY A 33 11.69 3.68 -11.13
N VAL A 34 11.64 4.12 -9.88
CA VAL A 34 10.42 4.70 -9.27
C VAL A 34 10.43 6.21 -9.49
N ASP A 35 9.42 6.75 -10.18
CA ASP A 35 9.19 8.19 -10.27
C ASP A 35 8.46 8.67 -9.01
N PHE A 36 9.16 9.45 -8.18
CA PHE A 36 8.66 9.94 -6.90
C PHE A 36 7.60 11.04 -7.05
N ASP A 37 7.71 11.86 -8.10
CA ASP A 37 6.74 12.93 -8.37
C ASP A 37 5.40 12.31 -8.79
N ALA A 38 5.45 11.20 -9.53
CA ALA A 38 4.27 10.40 -9.89
C ALA A 38 3.59 9.70 -8.69
N LEU A 39 4.20 9.68 -7.50
CA LEU A 39 3.60 9.05 -6.31
C LEU A 39 2.56 9.93 -5.62
N GLU A 40 2.43 11.21 -6.02
CA GLU A 40 1.45 12.17 -5.49
C GLU A 40 1.41 12.18 -3.95
N ILE A 41 2.59 12.21 -3.31
CA ILE A 41 2.70 12.10 -1.85
C ILE A 41 2.18 13.40 -1.20
N PRO A 42 1.12 13.33 -0.38
CA PRO A 42 0.54 14.52 0.24
C PRO A 42 1.52 15.19 1.21
N GLN A 43 1.66 16.51 1.11
CA GLN A 43 2.55 17.30 1.97
C GLN A 43 1.77 18.01 3.09
N PRO A 44 2.30 18.11 4.32
CA PRO A 44 3.58 17.55 4.75
C PRO A 44 3.51 16.04 4.97
N ALA A 45 4.52 15.30 4.48
CA ALA A 45 4.58 13.85 4.57
C ALA A 45 5.50 13.37 5.71
N THR A 46 5.08 12.34 6.43
CA THR A 46 5.91 11.62 7.41
C THR A 46 6.81 10.58 6.71
N ALA A 47 7.93 10.21 7.35
CA ALA A 47 8.81 9.13 6.87
C ALA A 47 8.07 7.81 6.59
N MET A 48 7.02 7.52 7.36
CA MET A 48 6.19 6.32 7.18
C MET A 48 5.34 6.40 5.91
N GLU A 49 4.77 7.56 5.60
CA GLU A 49 3.96 7.78 4.39
C GLU A 49 4.83 7.69 3.14
N ILE A 50 6.03 8.28 3.17
CA ILE A 50 7.02 8.19 2.08
C ILE A 50 7.42 6.73 1.84
N LYS A 51 7.80 6.01 2.91
CA LYS A 51 8.16 4.59 2.80
C LYS A 51 7.02 3.76 2.21
N THR A 52 5.79 4.05 2.62
CA THR A 52 4.59 3.36 2.14
C THR A 52 4.37 3.62 0.65
N ALA A 53 4.51 4.86 0.20
CA ALA A 53 4.35 5.23 -1.20
C ALA A 53 5.37 4.51 -2.10
N ILE A 54 6.65 4.52 -1.71
CA ILE A 54 7.72 3.83 -2.43
C ILE A 54 7.45 2.32 -2.49
N GLN A 55 7.11 1.70 -1.35
CA GLN A 55 6.85 0.26 -1.30
C GLN A 55 5.66 -0.12 -2.19
N ASN A 56 4.58 0.66 -2.17
CA ASN A 56 3.42 0.42 -3.05
C ASN A 56 3.75 0.60 -4.53
N ALA A 57 4.65 1.52 -4.88
CA ALA A 57 5.10 1.70 -6.25
C ALA A 57 5.90 0.48 -6.73
N ILE A 58 6.85 0.01 -5.92
CA ILE A 58 7.66 -1.18 -6.19
C ILE A 58 6.78 -2.42 -6.33
N ASP A 59 5.80 -2.58 -5.45
CA ASP A 59 4.88 -3.73 -5.45
C ASP A 59 3.82 -3.64 -6.58
N GLY A 60 3.75 -2.53 -7.33
CA GLY A 60 2.72 -2.30 -8.37
C GLY A 60 1.32 -2.01 -7.82
N ASN A 61 1.20 -1.80 -6.50
CA ASN A 61 -0.08 -1.64 -5.81
C ASN A 61 -0.80 -0.34 -6.17
N ILE A 62 -0.08 0.74 -6.48
CA ILE A 62 -0.67 2.08 -6.70
C ILE A 62 -1.70 2.06 -7.84
N HIS A 63 -1.33 1.47 -8.98
CA HIS A 63 -2.19 1.42 -10.15
C HIS A 63 -3.44 0.57 -9.92
N GLU A 64 -3.29 -0.58 -9.27
CA GLU A 64 -4.41 -1.46 -8.95
C GLU A 64 -5.33 -0.87 -7.89
N LEU A 65 -4.79 -0.19 -6.87
CA LEU A 65 -5.58 0.54 -5.89
C LEU A 65 -6.35 1.70 -6.53
N HIS A 66 -5.77 2.42 -7.49
CA HIS A 66 -6.47 3.47 -8.23
C HIS A 66 -7.65 2.89 -9.03
N LYS A 67 -7.47 1.75 -9.73
CA LYS A 67 -8.57 1.06 -10.43
C LYS A 67 -9.69 0.63 -9.50
N ILE A 68 -9.33 0.19 -8.28
CA ILE A 68 -10.32 -0.23 -7.29
C ILE A 68 -11.04 0.99 -6.74
N LEU A 69 -10.31 1.97 -6.22
CA LEU A 69 -10.84 3.08 -5.41
C LEU A 69 -11.30 4.30 -6.23
N GLY A 70 -11.02 4.33 -7.53
CA GLY A 70 -11.34 5.44 -8.43
C GLY A 70 -10.53 6.72 -8.19
N ARG A 71 -9.52 6.68 -7.32
CA ARG A 71 -8.61 7.78 -6.98
C ARG A 71 -7.29 7.27 -6.45
N THR A 72 -6.22 8.06 -6.55
CA THR A 72 -4.92 7.73 -5.96
C THR A 72 -5.04 7.75 -4.43
N VAL A 73 -4.66 6.65 -3.79
CA VAL A 73 -4.70 6.53 -2.34
C VAL A 73 -3.41 5.88 -1.85
N GLN A 74 -2.74 6.54 -0.92
CA GLN A 74 -1.65 5.95 -0.17
C GLN A 74 -2.19 5.14 1.00
N LEU A 75 -2.01 3.82 0.94
CA LEU A 75 -2.36 2.85 1.98
C LEU A 75 -1.12 2.17 2.53
N PRO A 76 -0.98 1.99 3.84
CA PRO A 76 0.04 1.09 4.40
C PRO A 76 0.02 -0.27 3.70
N VAL A 77 1.18 -0.86 3.47
CA VAL A 77 1.37 -2.08 2.65
C VAL A 77 0.39 -3.19 3.04
N THR A 78 0.22 -3.44 4.34
CA THR A 78 -0.73 -4.45 4.83
C THR A 78 -2.18 -4.14 4.43
N GLN A 79 -2.58 -2.87 4.50
CA GLN A 79 -3.92 -2.44 4.08
C GLN A 79 -4.09 -2.55 2.56
N ALA A 80 -3.07 -2.14 1.79
CA ALA A 80 -3.04 -2.29 0.34
C ALA A 80 -3.20 -3.75 -0.09
N GLN A 81 -2.39 -4.65 0.48
CA GLN A 81 -2.44 -6.09 0.21
C GLN A 81 -3.80 -6.71 0.55
N ILE A 82 -4.41 -6.34 1.68
CA ILE A 82 -5.76 -6.81 2.03
C ILE A 82 -6.77 -6.39 0.94
N VAL A 83 -6.77 -5.13 0.52
CA VAL A 83 -7.70 -4.64 -0.51
C VAL A 83 -7.49 -5.39 -1.83
N LEU A 84 -6.25 -5.55 -2.26
CA LEU A 84 -5.90 -6.23 -3.50
C LEU A 84 -6.26 -7.72 -3.46
N LEU A 85 -5.99 -8.41 -2.36
CA LEU A 85 -6.36 -9.82 -2.16
C LEU A 85 -7.87 -9.99 -2.22
N LEU A 86 -8.64 -9.19 -1.47
CA LEU A 86 -10.10 -9.28 -1.47
C LEU A 86 -10.70 -8.95 -2.84
N LYS A 87 -10.11 -8.02 -3.59
CA LYS A 87 -10.53 -7.74 -4.98
C LYS A 87 -10.26 -8.93 -5.89
N LYS A 88 -9.07 -9.53 -5.81
CA LYS A 88 -8.64 -10.64 -6.65
C LYS A 88 -9.45 -11.91 -6.41
N THR A 89 -9.83 -12.19 -5.16
CA THR A 89 -10.57 -13.41 -4.79
C THR A 89 -12.09 -13.24 -4.84
N GLY A 90 -12.59 -12.00 -4.89
CA GLY A 90 -14.02 -11.72 -4.71
C GLY A 90 -14.49 -11.90 -3.26
N GLY A 91 -13.56 -12.17 -2.34
CA GLY A 91 -13.85 -12.46 -0.95
C GLY A 91 -13.11 -13.67 -0.43
N MET A 92 -12.77 -13.68 0.86
CA MET A 92 -12.15 -14.84 1.49
C MET A 92 -12.40 -14.93 3.00
N PRO A 93 -12.38 -16.14 3.58
CA PRO A 93 -12.42 -16.34 5.02
C PRO A 93 -11.29 -15.62 5.75
N ALA A 94 -11.52 -15.28 7.01
CA ALA A 94 -10.50 -14.66 7.87
C ALA A 94 -9.21 -15.49 7.98
N SER A 95 -9.33 -16.82 8.06
CA SER A 95 -8.20 -17.77 8.11
C SER A 95 -7.34 -17.69 6.84
N ASP A 96 -8.00 -17.60 5.70
CA ASP A 96 -7.36 -17.64 4.39
C ASP A 96 -6.70 -16.30 4.09
N LEU A 97 -7.32 -15.20 4.52
CA LEU A 97 -6.71 -13.88 4.47
C LEU A 97 -5.42 -13.84 5.30
N ARG A 98 -5.42 -14.39 6.52
CA ARG A 98 -4.20 -14.45 7.35
C ARG A 98 -3.11 -15.27 6.69
N THR A 99 -3.48 -16.43 6.15
CA THR A 99 -2.56 -17.33 5.44
C THR A 99 -1.96 -16.65 4.20
N ALA A 100 -2.78 -15.97 3.40
CA ALA A 100 -2.34 -15.23 2.22
C ALA A 100 -1.41 -14.06 2.56
N MET A 101 -1.54 -13.50 3.76
CA MET A 101 -0.67 -12.45 4.29
C MET A 101 0.61 -13.01 4.94
N GLY A 102 0.86 -14.32 4.87
CA GLY A 102 2.06 -14.97 5.40
C GLY A 102 2.01 -15.29 6.90
N TYR A 103 0.85 -15.18 7.54
CA TYR A 103 0.66 -15.53 8.95
C TYR A 103 0.13 -16.97 9.10
N SER A 104 0.38 -17.58 10.25
CA SER A 104 -0.27 -18.85 10.60
C SER A 104 -1.79 -18.66 10.67
N PRO A 105 -2.61 -19.60 10.15
CA PRO A 105 -4.07 -19.48 10.12
C PRO A 105 -4.69 -19.34 11.51
N ASN A 106 -4.02 -19.89 12.53
CA ASN A 106 -4.45 -19.86 13.93
C ASN A 106 -3.81 -18.71 14.73
N ALA A 107 -2.99 -17.86 14.10
CA ALA A 107 -2.42 -16.72 14.80
C ALA A 107 -3.52 -15.70 15.14
N THR A 108 -3.58 -15.28 16.40
CA THR A 108 -4.32 -14.09 16.84
C THR A 108 -3.62 -12.85 16.30
N THR A 109 -3.79 -12.57 15.01
CA THR A 109 -3.20 -11.39 14.38
C THR A 109 -4.09 -10.18 14.58
N HIS A 110 -3.89 -9.48 15.70
CA HIS A 110 -4.40 -8.13 15.91
C HIS A 110 -4.06 -7.20 14.73
N THR A 111 -2.97 -7.46 14.02
CA THR A 111 -2.52 -6.71 12.84
C THR A 111 -3.54 -6.70 11.70
N VAL A 112 -4.07 -7.86 11.30
CA VAL A 112 -5.03 -7.96 10.17
C VAL A 112 -6.37 -7.33 10.57
N ASP A 113 -6.85 -7.64 11.77
CA ASP A 113 -8.12 -7.10 12.28
C ASP A 113 -8.04 -5.58 12.46
N THR A 114 -6.89 -5.07 12.95
CA THR A 114 -6.63 -3.63 13.06
C THR A 114 -6.53 -2.97 11.69
N ALA A 115 -5.88 -3.60 10.71
CA ALA A 115 -5.81 -3.08 9.35
C ALA A 115 -7.20 -2.97 8.71
N ILE A 116 -8.04 -4.00 8.85
CA ILE A 116 -9.44 -3.98 8.39
C ILE A 116 -10.24 -2.89 9.11
N TYR A 117 -10.06 -2.75 10.43
CA TYR A 117 -10.70 -1.69 11.20
C TYR A 117 -10.32 -0.29 10.71
N GLN A 118 -9.03 -0.03 10.47
CA GLN A 118 -8.57 1.26 9.96
C GLN A 118 -9.08 1.54 8.54
N LEU A 119 -9.15 0.52 7.68
CA LEU A 119 -9.76 0.63 6.34
C LEU A 119 -11.24 1.01 6.43
N ARG A 120 -12.01 0.35 7.29
CA ARG A 120 -13.42 0.70 7.56
C ARG A 120 -13.58 2.10 8.14
N LYS A 121 -12.66 2.52 9.02
CA LYS A 121 -12.67 3.88 9.57
C LYS A 121 -12.42 4.93 8.49
N ARG A 122 -11.51 4.65 7.54
CA ARG A 122 -11.11 5.59 6.49
C ARG A 122 -12.10 5.68 5.32
N PHE A 123 -12.65 4.56 4.86
CA PHE A 123 -13.51 4.50 3.67
C PHE A 123 -14.99 4.23 3.98
N GLY A 124 -15.34 4.08 5.26
CA GLY A 124 -16.68 3.77 5.70
C GLY A 124 -16.84 2.30 6.08
N ARG A 125 -17.77 2.04 7.01
CA ARG A 125 -17.98 0.71 7.62
C ARG A 125 -18.26 -0.39 6.60
N ASN A 126 -18.88 -0.04 5.48
CA ASN A 126 -19.28 -0.97 4.43
C ASN A 126 -18.19 -1.21 3.38
N PHE A 127 -17.04 -0.52 3.46
CA PHE A 127 -15.95 -0.69 2.51
C PHE A 127 -15.40 -2.13 2.51
N ILE A 128 -15.30 -2.74 3.69
CA ILE A 128 -15.05 -4.18 3.84
C ILE A 128 -16.22 -4.78 4.61
N ILE A 129 -16.96 -5.69 3.98
CA ILE A 129 -18.10 -6.39 4.58
C ILE A 129 -17.60 -7.74 5.12
N ASN A 130 -18.10 -8.15 6.28
CA ASN A 130 -17.93 -9.51 6.78
C ASN A 130 -19.31 -10.17 6.77
N ASP A 131 -19.47 -11.19 5.95
CA ASP A 131 -20.68 -11.98 5.81
C ASP A 131 -20.35 -13.43 6.19
N GLY A 132 -20.84 -13.89 7.34
CA GLY A 132 -20.62 -15.25 7.83
C GLY A 132 -19.15 -15.65 8.02
N GLY A 133 -18.24 -14.71 8.30
CA GLY A 133 -16.79 -14.96 8.44
C GLY A 133 -15.98 -14.81 7.16
N VAL A 134 -16.63 -14.48 6.04
CA VAL A 134 -16.00 -14.17 4.76
C VAL A 134 -15.90 -12.65 4.60
N TYR A 135 -14.68 -12.14 4.49
CA TYR A 135 -14.43 -10.74 4.18
C TYR A 135 -14.53 -10.49 2.69
N LYS A 136 -15.19 -9.41 2.28
CA LYS A 136 -15.33 -8.97 0.88
C LYS A 136 -15.19 -7.46 0.79
N LEU A 137 -14.75 -6.94 -0.36
CA LEU A 137 -14.92 -5.51 -0.65
C LEU A 137 -16.42 -5.22 -0.86
N GLY A 138 -16.93 -4.19 -0.21
CA GLY A 138 -18.28 -3.69 -0.45
C GLY A 138 -18.35 -2.76 -1.66
N GLY A 139 -19.50 -2.09 -1.82
CA GLY A 139 -19.64 -1.00 -2.77
C GLY A 139 -18.82 0.21 -2.33
N LEU A 140 -18.09 0.79 -3.28
CA LEU A 140 -17.39 2.07 -3.15
C LEU A 140 -18.33 3.25 -3.41
#